data_AF-A0AAN0LUF8-F1
#
_entry.id   AF-A0AAN0LUF8-F1
#
_cell.length_a   1.000
_cell.length_b   1.000
_cell.length_c   1.000
_cell.angle_alpha   90.00
_cell.angle_beta   90.00
_cell.angle_gamma   90.00
#
_symmetry.space_group_name_H-M   'P 1'
#
loop_
_entity.id
_entity.type
_entity.pdbx_description
1 polymer ?
#
loop_
_entity_poly.entity_id
_entity_poly.type
_entity_poly.pdbx_seq_one_letter_code
_entity_poly.pdbx_strand_id
1 'polypeptide(L)'
;MDDILTESVDGSGYNAEFGLLGSNKSTEDSVKLFPHNSFGLVEDIQKRMLEATGKHVEVMVYGDGAFKDPMGKIWELADPTVAPAYTKGLEGTPNELKLKYLADNDFKDLTGEALKEAIEASIKEKGDDLVGQMVAQGTTPRRIVDLVGSLCDLTSGSGDKGTPIVFVQGYFDNLSDE
;
A
#
# COMPACT_ATOMS: atom_id res chain seq x y z
N MET A 1 18.75 15.16 8.77
CA MET A 1 17.47 15.70 9.31
C MET A 1 16.73 14.57 10.02
N ASP A 2 16.65 13.44 9.33
CA ASP A 2 16.51 12.08 9.87
C ASP A 2 17.32 11.78 11.14
N ASP A 3 18.56 12.27 11.30
CA ASP A 3 19.33 12.02 12.53
C ASP A 3 18.83 12.79 13.78
N ILE A 4 17.97 13.81 13.61
CA ILE A 4 17.49 14.67 14.69
C ILE A 4 16.21 14.08 15.30
N LEU A 5 16.11 14.04 16.64
CA LEU A 5 15.03 13.36 17.38
C LEU A 5 14.93 11.85 17.06
N THR A 6 16.09 11.21 16.86
CA THR A 6 16.23 9.74 16.83
C THR A 6 16.33 9.13 18.23
N GLU A 7 16.63 9.96 19.23
CA GLU A 7 16.61 9.64 20.65
C GLU A 7 15.87 10.72 21.43
N SER A 8 15.44 10.39 22.65
CA SER A 8 14.76 11.34 23.53
C SER A 8 15.74 12.41 24.02
N VAL A 9 15.33 13.67 23.92
CA VAL A 9 16.05 14.82 24.48
C VAL A 9 15.26 15.32 25.67
N ASP A 10 15.82 15.22 26.88
CA ASP A 10 15.16 15.65 28.12
C ASP A 10 13.75 15.05 28.34
N GLY A 11 13.53 13.82 27.87
CA GLY A 11 12.23 13.13 27.98
C GLY A 11 11.25 13.47 26.86
N SER A 12 11.68 14.17 25.80
CA SER A 12 10.87 14.42 24.62
C SER A 12 10.49 13.13 23.87
N GLY A 13 9.42 13.21 23.09
CA GLY A 13 9.10 12.19 22.09
C GLY A 13 10.16 12.16 20.98
N TYR A 14 10.33 11.01 20.36
CA TYR A 14 11.33 10.77 19.31
C TYR A 14 10.84 9.69 18.35
N ASN A 15 11.44 9.61 17.16
CA ASN A 15 11.25 8.51 16.22
C ASN A 15 12.62 7.89 15.88
N ALA A 16 12.85 6.66 16.32
CA ALA A 16 14.15 6.00 16.20
C ALA A 16 14.59 5.72 14.74
N GLU A 17 13.64 5.65 13.80
CA GLU A 17 13.91 5.25 12.42
C GLU A 17 14.01 6.44 11.48
N PHE A 18 13.15 7.45 11.68
CA PHE A 18 13.00 8.58 10.77
C PHE A 18 13.32 9.94 11.40
N GLY A 19 13.51 10.02 12.71
CA GLY A 19 13.74 11.29 13.42
C GLY A 19 12.67 12.34 13.09
N LEU A 20 13.11 13.48 12.54
CA LEU A 20 12.22 14.56 12.09
C LEU A 20 11.65 14.38 10.67
N LEU A 21 12.13 13.40 9.89
CA LEU A 21 11.64 13.13 8.54
C LEU A 21 10.18 12.62 8.59
N GLY A 22 9.28 13.18 7.79
CA GLY A 22 7.83 12.91 7.87
C GLY A 22 7.10 13.57 9.04
N SER A 23 7.77 14.42 9.82
CA SER A 23 7.10 15.19 10.87
C SER A 23 6.37 16.40 10.28
N ASN A 24 5.18 16.68 10.79
CA ASN A 24 4.35 17.79 10.33
C ASN A 24 4.26 18.92 11.35
N LYS A 25 4.05 20.16 10.90
CA LYS A 25 3.82 21.29 11.81
C LYS A 25 2.50 21.06 12.55
N SER A 26 2.52 21.08 13.88
CA SER A 26 1.32 20.94 14.71
C SER A 26 0.85 22.30 15.23
N THR A 27 1.77 23.11 15.75
CA THR A 27 1.53 24.50 16.16
C THR A 27 2.72 25.37 15.71
N GLU A 28 2.72 26.67 16.02
CA GLU A 28 3.88 27.52 15.74
C GLU A 28 5.17 27.01 16.39
N ASP A 29 5.05 26.42 17.57
CA ASP A 29 6.20 26.00 18.40
C ASP A 29 6.28 24.46 18.57
N SER A 30 5.46 23.69 17.84
CA SER A 30 5.47 22.23 17.96
C SER A 30 5.27 21.51 16.63
N VAL A 31 5.87 20.33 16.55
CA VAL A 31 5.74 19.40 15.42
C VAL A 31 5.10 18.10 15.89
N LYS A 32 4.25 17.53 15.04
CA LYS A 32 3.75 16.17 15.17
C LYS A 32 4.79 15.24 14.56
N LEU A 33 5.45 14.46 15.40
CA LEU A 33 6.46 13.51 14.96
C LEU A 33 5.83 12.39 14.13
N PHE A 34 6.63 11.86 13.21
CA PHE A 34 6.26 10.68 12.44
C PHE A 34 5.98 9.48 13.38
N PRO A 35 4.98 8.62 13.10
CA PRO A 35 4.61 7.53 14.00
C PRO A 35 5.77 6.59 14.32
N HIS A 36 5.94 6.27 15.60
CA HIS A 36 6.93 5.31 16.08
C HIS A 36 6.23 4.07 16.67
N ASN A 37 6.84 2.88 16.54
CA ASN A 37 6.32 1.63 17.08
C ASN A 37 4.87 1.28 16.65
N SER A 38 4.49 1.66 15.43
CA SER A 38 3.13 1.45 14.91
C SER A 38 2.82 -0.01 14.55
N PHE A 39 3.82 -0.90 14.53
CA PHE A 39 3.61 -2.34 14.25
C PHE A 39 2.76 -3.02 15.33
N GLY A 40 3.01 -2.73 16.61
CA GLY A 40 2.18 -3.28 17.69
C GLY A 40 0.72 -2.81 17.60
N LEU A 41 0.48 -1.61 17.09
CA LEU A 41 -0.87 -1.08 16.87
C LEU A 41 -1.62 -1.85 15.78
N VAL A 42 -1.01 -2.05 14.62
CA VAL A 42 -1.68 -2.75 13.50
C VAL A 42 -1.97 -4.22 13.82
N GLU A 43 -1.06 -4.88 14.55
CA GLU A 43 -1.26 -6.25 15.04
C GLU A 43 -2.41 -6.34 16.05
N ASP A 44 -2.51 -5.40 17.00
CA ASP A 44 -3.62 -5.36 17.96
C ASP A 44 -4.97 -5.10 17.27
N ILE A 45 -5.01 -4.19 16.30
CA ILE A 45 -6.22 -3.92 15.51
C ILE A 45 -6.65 -5.18 14.75
N GLN A 46 -5.73 -5.83 14.03
CA GLN A 46 -6.03 -7.08 13.31
C GLN A 46 -6.60 -8.15 14.25
N LYS A 47 -5.97 -8.34 15.41
CA LYS A 47 -6.42 -9.29 16.42
C LYS A 47 -7.82 -8.97 16.92
N ARG A 48 -8.09 -7.72 17.29
CA ARG A 48 -9.40 -7.28 17.80
C ARG A 48 -10.49 -7.41 16.74
N MET A 49 -10.18 -7.13 15.48
CA MET A 49 -11.10 -7.32 14.36
C MET A 49 -11.44 -8.81 14.17
N LEU A 50 -10.44 -9.69 14.25
CA LEU A 50 -10.65 -11.13 14.18
C LEU A 50 -11.52 -11.63 15.34
N GLU A 51 -11.26 -11.19 16.57
CA GLU A 51 -12.05 -11.57 17.75
C GLU A 51 -13.50 -11.06 17.68
N ALA A 52 -13.71 -9.84 17.20
CA ALA A 52 -15.03 -9.22 17.14
C ALA A 52 -15.90 -9.71 15.97
N THR A 53 -15.27 -10.07 14.84
CA THR A 53 -16.00 -10.34 13.58
C THR A 53 -15.79 -11.75 13.03
N GLY A 54 -14.78 -12.48 13.51
CA GLY A 54 -14.33 -13.74 12.94
C GLY A 54 -13.66 -13.59 11.57
N LYS A 55 -13.36 -12.36 11.12
CA LYS A 55 -12.71 -12.08 9.83
C LYS A 55 -11.25 -11.69 10.04
N HIS A 56 -10.36 -12.35 9.30
CA HIS A 56 -8.97 -11.93 9.21
C HIS A 56 -8.89 -10.76 8.23
N VAL A 57 -8.35 -9.63 8.69
CA VAL A 57 -8.19 -8.41 7.88
C VAL A 57 -6.75 -7.94 7.96
N GLU A 58 -6.23 -7.42 6.86
CA GLU A 58 -4.94 -6.73 6.87
C GLU A 58 -5.12 -5.27 7.30
N VAL A 59 -4.15 -4.75 8.06
CA VAL A 59 -4.21 -3.42 8.64
C VAL A 59 -2.91 -2.69 8.32
N MET A 60 -3.00 -1.42 7.94
CA MET A 60 -1.83 -0.56 7.83
C MET A 60 -2.10 0.82 8.43
N VAL A 61 -1.03 1.44 8.92
CA VAL A 61 -0.94 2.89 9.06
C VAL A 61 -0.31 3.39 7.77
N TYR A 62 -0.99 4.30 7.08
CA TYR A 62 -0.49 4.95 5.87
C TYR A 62 -0.29 6.44 6.13
N GLY A 63 0.64 7.03 5.38
CA GLY A 63 0.95 8.44 5.37
C GLY A 63 0.56 9.11 4.05
N ASP A 64 0.92 10.38 3.95
CA ASP A 64 0.76 11.15 2.71
C ASP A 64 1.96 10.80 1.83
N GLY A 65 1.73 10.28 0.63
CA GLY A 65 2.83 10.17 -0.33
C GLY A 65 3.13 8.80 -0.88
N ALA A 66 2.43 8.47 -1.96
CA ALA A 66 3.11 7.96 -3.16
C ALA A 66 2.62 8.64 -4.45
N PHE A 67 1.86 9.74 -4.31
CA PHE A 67 1.31 10.48 -5.44
C PHE A 67 2.06 11.80 -5.66
N LYS A 68 2.45 12.04 -6.92
CA LYS A 68 2.89 13.36 -7.36
C LYS A 68 1.70 14.09 -7.94
N ASP A 69 1.32 15.20 -7.34
CA ASP A 69 0.27 16.02 -7.94
C ASP A 69 0.73 16.53 -9.32
N PRO A 70 -0.01 16.22 -10.41
CA PRO A 70 0.42 16.59 -11.75
C PRO A 70 0.29 18.10 -12.02
N MET A 71 -0.44 18.88 -11.22
CA MET A 71 -0.67 20.30 -11.47
C MET A 71 0.35 21.17 -10.72
N GLY A 72 0.39 21.07 -9.41
CA GLY A 72 1.34 21.72 -8.51
C GLY A 72 2.74 21.12 -8.55
N LYS A 73 2.92 19.92 -9.12
CA LYS A 73 4.22 19.20 -9.21
C LYS A 73 4.87 18.92 -7.85
N ILE A 74 4.12 19.14 -6.78
CA ILE A 74 4.51 18.80 -5.41
C ILE A 74 4.36 17.30 -5.30
N TRP A 75 5.43 16.65 -4.86
CA TRP A 75 5.28 15.31 -4.35
C TRP A 75 4.68 15.45 -2.97
N GLU A 76 3.61 14.72 -2.68
CA GLU A 76 3.17 14.51 -1.30
C GLU A 76 4.19 13.63 -0.53
N LEU A 77 5.46 13.53 -0.98
CA LEU A 77 6.57 12.79 -0.34
C LEU A 77 7.09 13.54 0.90
N ALA A 78 6.20 14.02 1.76
CA ALA A 78 6.64 14.47 3.08
C ALA A 78 7.14 13.28 3.90
N ASP A 79 6.49 12.12 3.71
CA ASP A 79 6.78 10.92 4.48
C ASP A 79 7.90 10.08 3.84
N PRO A 80 8.85 9.59 4.64
CA PRO A 80 9.93 8.73 4.17
C PRO A 80 9.45 7.36 3.68
N THR A 81 8.23 6.96 4.05
CA THR A 81 7.58 5.72 3.65
C THR A 81 6.08 5.91 3.57
N VAL A 82 5.43 5.27 2.59
CA VAL A 82 3.97 5.31 2.41
C VAL A 82 3.24 4.68 3.59
N ALA A 83 3.78 3.59 4.13
CA ALA A 83 3.18 2.85 5.23
C ALA A 83 4.23 2.59 6.33
N PRO A 84 4.24 3.38 7.43
CA PRO A 84 5.16 3.16 8.54
C PRO A 84 4.93 1.86 9.31
N ALA A 85 3.72 1.28 9.23
CA ALA A 85 3.45 -0.03 9.79
C ALA A 85 2.30 -0.71 9.06
N TYR A 86 2.39 -2.03 8.95
CA TYR A 86 1.42 -2.87 8.28
C TYR A 86 1.50 -4.30 8.79
N THR A 87 0.43 -5.05 8.63
CA THR A 87 0.38 -6.49 8.91
C THR A 87 1.07 -7.28 7.82
N LYS A 88 1.58 -8.46 8.18
CA LYS A 88 2.44 -9.29 7.33
C LYS A 88 1.81 -9.67 5.98
N GLY A 89 0.49 -9.77 5.87
CA GLY A 89 -0.18 -10.11 4.62
C GLY A 89 -0.05 -9.02 3.54
N LEU A 90 0.42 -7.82 3.90
CA LEU A 90 0.71 -6.73 2.95
C LEU A 90 2.18 -6.72 2.49
N GLU A 91 3.00 -7.68 2.92
CA GLU A 91 4.38 -7.80 2.45
C GLU A 91 4.43 -8.27 0.98
N GLY A 92 5.46 -7.81 0.26
CA GLY A 92 5.73 -8.24 -1.11
C GLY A 92 5.13 -7.33 -2.19
N THR A 93 5.01 -7.88 -3.39
CA THR A 93 4.57 -7.19 -4.60
C THR A 93 3.43 -7.97 -5.25
N PRO A 94 2.49 -7.33 -5.96
CA PRO A 94 1.46 -8.04 -6.70
C PRO A 94 2.06 -9.04 -7.69
N ASN A 95 1.49 -10.25 -7.73
CA ASN A 95 1.85 -11.30 -8.68
C ASN A 95 0.78 -11.40 -9.78
N GLU A 96 0.84 -10.47 -10.74
CA GLU A 96 -0.18 -10.29 -11.79
C GLU A 96 0.35 -10.63 -13.19
N LEU A 97 -0.54 -11.20 -14.01
CA LEU A 97 -0.29 -11.40 -15.44
C LEU A 97 -0.64 -10.13 -16.21
N LYS A 98 0.12 -9.83 -17.26
CA LYS A 98 -0.24 -8.76 -18.19
C LYS A 98 -1.37 -9.19 -19.11
N LEU A 99 -2.61 -8.99 -18.67
CA LEU A 99 -3.81 -9.38 -19.41
C LEU A 99 -3.82 -8.85 -20.86
N LYS A 100 -3.41 -7.59 -21.04
CA LYS A 100 -3.30 -6.99 -22.38
C LYS A 100 -2.24 -7.67 -23.25
N TYR A 101 -1.11 -8.09 -22.68
CA TYR A 101 -0.09 -8.80 -23.44
C TYR A 101 -0.60 -10.18 -23.88
N LEU A 102 -1.27 -10.91 -22.99
CA LEU A 102 -1.90 -12.20 -23.32
C LEU A 102 -2.96 -12.03 -24.41
N ALA A 103 -3.83 -11.03 -24.28
CA ALA A 103 -4.87 -10.74 -25.27
C ALA A 103 -4.30 -10.34 -26.63
N ASP A 104 -3.26 -9.49 -26.67
CA ASP A 104 -2.70 -8.97 -27.93
C ASP A 104 -1.74 -9.96 -28.62
N ASN A 105 -1.21 -10.96 -27.90
CA ASN A 105 -0.21 -11.92 -28.44
C ASN A 105 -0.72 -13.36 -28.45
N ASP A 106 -0.91 -13.95 -27.27
CA ASP A 106 -1.19 -15.39 -27.10
C ASP A 106 -2.63 -15.73 -27.51
N PHE A 107 -3.57 -14.81 -27.29
CA PHE A 107 -5.00 -14.97 -27.55
C PHE A 107 -5.55 -13.97 -28.57
N LYS A 108 -4.70 -13.43 -29.44
CA LYS A 108 -5.06 -12.40 -30.44
C LYS A 108 -6.24 -12.76 -31.36
N ASP A 109 -6.46 -14.06 -31.56
CA ASP A 109 -7.51 -14.59 -32.43
C ASP A 109 -8.82 -14.91 -31.66
N LEU A 110 -8.79 -14.80 -30.32
CA LEU A 110 -9.95 -14.99 -29.46
C LEU A 110 -10.63 -13.64 -29.17
N THR A 111 -11.96 -13.68 -29.03
CA THR A 111 -12.77 -12.52 -28.64
C THR A 111 -13.94 -12.95 -27.77
N GLY A 112 -14.56 -11.98 -27.08
CA GLY A 112 -15.73 -12.23 -26.25
C GLY A 112 -15.49 -13.26 -25.15
N GLU A 113 -16.41 -14.20 -25.00
CA GLU A 113 -16.39 -15.21 -23.93
C GLU A 113 -15.19 -16.15 -24.03
N ALA A 114 -14.80 -16.57 -25.24
CA ALA A 114 -13.64 -17.43 -25.44
C ALA A 114 -12.31 -16.77 -25.01
N LEU A 115 -12.17 -15.44 -25.20
CA LEU A 115 -11.01 -14.71 -24.71
C LEU A 115 -11.01 -14.62 -23.19
N LYS A 116 -12.18 -14.36 -22.59
CA LYS A 116 -12.34 -14.28 -21.14
C LYS A 116 -11.96 -15.62 -20.48
N GLU A 117 -12.49 -16.73 -20.96
CA GLU A 117 -12.18 -18.08 -20.46
C GLU A 117 -10.68 -18.40 -20.57
N ALA A 118 -10.03 -18.07 -21.69
CA ALA A 118 -8.61 -18.29 -21.89
C ALA A 118 -7.74 -17.48 -20.91
N ILE A 119 -8.13 -16.24 -20.64
CA ILE A 119 -7.46 -15.38 -19.66
C ILE A 119 -7.66 -15.93 -18.25
N GLU A 120 -8.88 -16.32 -17.86
CA GLU A 120 -9.16 -16.90 -16.54
C GLU A 120 -8.39 -18.19 -16.31
N ALA A 121 -8.31 -19.07 -17.32
CA ALA A 121 -7.48 -20.27 -17.26
C ALA A 121 -6.01 -19.93 -17.04
N SER A 122 -5.48 -18.94 -17.76
CA SER A 122 -4.09 -18.49 -17.61
C SER A 122 -3.82 -17.95 -16.20
N ILE A 123 -4.78 -17.22 -15.60
CA ILE A 123 -4.66 -16.73 -14.22
C ILE A 123 -4.65 -17.89 -13.23
N LYS A 124 -5.46 -18.93 -13.44
CA LYS A 124 -5.51 -20.13 -12.58
C LYS A 124 -4.26 -21.00 -12.70
N GLU A 125 -3.64 -21.03 -13.89
CA GLU A 125 -2.41 -21.80 -14.15
C GLU A 125 -1.12 -21.05 -13.77
N LYS A 126 -1.21 -19.76 -13.41
CA LYS A 126 -0.03 -18.95 -13.06
C LYS A 126 0.66 -19.53 -11.82
N GLY A 127 1.99 -19.57 -11.86
CA GLY A 127 2.80 -19.97 -10.70
C GLY A 127 2.85 -18.90 -9.61
N ASP A 128 3.21 -19.33 -8.40
CA ASP A 128 3.34 -18.45 -7.22
C ASP A 128 4.43 -17.38 -7.37
N ASP A 129 5.39 -17.58 -8.28
CA ASP A 129 6.44 -16.62 -8.60
C ASP A 129 6.59 -16.44 -10.12
N LEU A 130 6.16 -15.27 -10.62
CA LEU A 130 6.30 -14.89 -12.03
C LEU A 130 7.55 -14.04 -12.30
N VAL A 131 8.42 -13.82 -11.30
CA VAL A 131 9.63 -13.01 -11.45
C VAL A 131 10.51 -13.59 -12.57
N GLY A 132 10.73 -12.79 -13.61
CA GLY A 132 11.57 -13.15 -14.75
C GLY A 132 10.83 -13.82 -15.92
N GLN A 133 9.55 -14.14 -15.81
CA GLN A 133 8.75 -14.67 -16.93
C GLN A 133 8.32 -13.55 -17.89
N MET A 134 8.39 -13.79 -19.21
CA MET A 134 7.99 -12.79 -20.23
C MET A 134 6.57 -12.24 -20.01
N VAL A 135 5.65 -13.08 -19.51
CA VAL A 135 4.26 -12.71 -19.20
C VAL A 135 4.10 -11.71 -18.05
N ALA A 136 5.12 -11.57 -17.19
CA ALA A 136 5.20 -10.58 -16.12
C ALA A 136 6.18 -9.44 -16.43
N GLN A 137 6.99 -9.54 -17.50
CA GLN A 137 8.01 -8.53 -17.81
C GLN A 137 7.39 -7.18 -18.16
N GLY A 138 7.77 -6.17 -17.38
CA GLY A 138 7.37 -4.76 -17.53
C GLY A 138 6.18 -4.36 -16.67
N THR A 139 5.80 -5.13 -15.64
CA THR A 139 5.18 -4.54 -14.46
C THR A 139 6.29 -3.85 -13.68
N THR A 140 6.06 -2.63 -13.22
CA THR A 140 6.99 -2.01 -12.27
C THR A 140 6.77 -2.73 -10.93
N PRO A 141 7.80 -3.35 -10.33
CA PRO A 141 7.64 -4.01 -9.03
C PRO A 141 7.32 -2.92 -8.01
N ARG A 142 6.07 -2.86 -7.58
CA ARG A 142 5.58 -1.94 -6.56
C ARG A 142 5.18 -2.75 -5.35
N ARG A 143 5.55 -2.31 -4.15
CA ARG A 143 5.12 -2.99 -2.93
C ARG A 143 3.61 -2.83 -2.77
N ILE A 144 2.95 -3.86 -2.25
CA ILE A 144 1.50 -3.82 -1.99
C ILE A 144 1.16 -2.62 -1.10
N VAL A 145 1.94 -2.40 -0.04
CA VAL A 145 1.78 -1.26 0.88
C VAL A 145 1.85 0.10 0.19
N ASP A 146 2.70 0.26 -0.82
CA ASP A 146 2.81 1.53 -1.55
C ASP A 146 1.58 1.79 -2.42
N LEU A 147 1.05 0.73 -3.04
CA LEU A 147 -0.14 0.80 -3.88
C LEU A 147 -1.41 1.05 -3.06
N VAL A 148 -1.64 0.25 -2.02
CA VAL A 148 -2.83 0.36 -1.18
C VAL A 148 -2.77 1.65 -0.34
N GLY A 149 -1.59 2.02 0.18
CA GLY A 149 -1.41 3.29 0.87
C GLY A 149 -1.70 4.50 -0.01
N SER A 150 -1.27 4.48 -1.29
CA SER A 150 -1.64 5.53 -2.26
C SER A 150 -3.15 5.61 -2.50
N LEU A 151 -3.82 4.46 -2.56
CA LEU A 151 -5.27 4.40 -2.73
C LEU A 151 -6.00 4.99 -1.51
N CYS A 152 -5.51 4.67 -0.31
CA CYS A 152 -6.04 5.21 0.94
C CYS A 152 -5.83 6.73 1.02
N ASP A 153 -4.62 7.20 0.74
CA ASP A 153 -4.26 8.63 0.69
C ASP A 153 -5.16 9.40 -0.29
N LEU A 154 -5.32 8.89 -1.51
CA LEU A 154 -6.23 9.49 -2.50
C LEU A 154 -7.69 9.56 -2.00
N THR A 155 -8.11 8.59 -1.20
CA THR A 155 -9.48 8.50 -0.67
C THR A 155 -9.69 9.45 0.51
N SER A 156 -8.74 9.51 1.47
CA SER A 156 -8.83 10.42 2.61
C SER A 156 -8.57 11.88 2.22
N GLY A 157 -7.64 12.09 1.29
CA GLY A 157 -7.10 13.38 0.89
C GLY A 157 -6.30 14.06 2.01
N SER A 158 -5.60 15.14 1.66
CA SER A 158 -4.75 15.92 2.59
C SER A 158 -5.52 16.90 3.49
N GLY A 159 -6.86 16.94 3.37
CA GLY A 159 -7.70 17.80 4.19
C GLY A 159 -8.03 17.12 5.51
N ASP A 160 -8.09 17.90 6.60
CA ASP A 160 -8.53 17.48 7.93
C ASP A 160 -10.05 17.21 7.97
N LYS A 161 -10.54 16.36 7.05
CA LYS A 161 -11.95 15.99 6.89
C LYS A 161 -12.41 15.00 7.96
N GLY A 162 -11.53 14.65 8.90
CA GLY A 162 -11.84 13.75 10.01
C GLY A 162 -12.05 12.30 9.57
N THR A 163 -11.41 11.86 8.49
CA THR A 163 -11.51 10.47 8.00
C THR A 163 -10.24 9.68 8.33
N PRO A 164 -10.07 9.17 9.56
CA PRO A 164 -8.84 8.48 9.97
C PRO A 164 -8.73 7.03 9.47
N ILE A 165 -9.75 6.49 8.81
CA ILE A 165 -9.83 5.07 8.44
C ILE A 165 -10.44 4.94 7.04
N VAL A 166 -9.73 4.24 6.17
CA VAL A 166 -10.21 3.79 4.85
C VAL A 166 -10.35 2.27 4.90
N PHE A 167 -11.52 1.77 4.49
CA PHE A 167 -11.77 0.34 4.37
C PHE A 167 -11.72 -0.06 2.89
N VAL A 168 -10.77 -0.94 2.55
CA VAL A 168 -10.57 -1.44 1.19
C VAL A 168 -11.06 -2.88 1.14
N GLN A 169 -11.89 -3.20 0.14
CA GLN A 169 -12.40 -4.55 -0.11
C GLN A 169 -12.12 -4.98 -1.55
N GLY A 170 -11.90 -6.28 -1.72
CA GLY A 170 -11.68 -6.90 -3.03
C GLY A 170 -10.36 -6.53 -3.72
N TYR A 171 -9.41 -5.95 -2.98
CA TYR A 171 -8.12 -5.53 -3.56
C TYR A 171 -7.28 -6.71 -4.05
N PHE A 172 -7.38 -7.86 -3.36
CA PHE A 172 -6.64 -9.07 -3.69
C PHE A 172 -7.44 -10.04 -4.57
N ASP A 173 -8.69 -9.69 -4.90
CA ASP A 173 -9.55 -10.52 -5.76
C ASP A 173 -9.00 -10.49 -7.19
N ASN A 174 -8.96 -11.65 -7.84
CA ASN A 174 -8.58 -11.81 -9.23
C ASN A 174 -9.80 -12.09 -10.10
N LEU A 175 -9.66 -11.91 -11.42
CA LEU A 175 -10.70 -12.25 -12.39
C LEU A 175 -11.13 -13.73 -12.31
N SER A 176 -10.24 -14.60 -11.83
CA SER A 176 -10.50 -16.02 -11.63
C SER A 176 -11.24 -16.36 -10.34
N ASP A 177 -11.39 -15.40 -9.44
CA ASP A 177 -11.94 -15.60 -8.10
C ASP A 177 -13.46 -15.43 -8.20
N GLU A 178 -14.20 -16.52 -7.92
CA GLU A 178 -15.68 -16.55 -7.90
C GLU A 178 -16.25 -16.18 -6.52
#